data_AF-A0A3D5KJY2-F1
#
_entry.id   AF-A0A3D5KJY2-F1
#
_cell.length_a   1.000
_cell.length_b   1.000
_cell.length_c   1.000
_cell.angle_alpha   90.00
_cell.angle_beta   90.00
_cell.angle_gamma   90.00
#
_symmetry.space_group_name_H-M   'P 1'
#
loop_
_entity.id
_entity.type
_entity.pdbx_description
1 polymer ?
#
loop_
_entity_poly.entity_id
_entity_poly.type
_entity_poly.pdbx_seq_one_letter_code
_entity_poly.pdbx_strand_id
1 'polypeptide(L)' 'PGFAGMPDRLILLPTGRIGFVEVKRKGEKPRPIQFTRHKLLKSLGFKVYVLDDEKQIKEVIRNILGGDA' A
#
# COMPACT_ATOMS: atom_id res chain seq x y z
N PRO A 1 17.81 6.48 -11.70
CA PRO A 1 16.57 7.29 -11.64
C PRO A 1 15.45 6.50 -10.95
N GLY A 2 15.19 6.80 -9.67
CA GLY A 2 14.10 6.18 -8.92
C GLY A 2 12.78 6.90 -9.19
N PHE A 3 11.69 6.14 -9.38
CA PHE A 3 10.37 6.72 -9.55
C PHE A 3 9.93 7.34 -8.21
N ALA A 4 10.03 8.67 -8.10
CA ALA A 4 9.84 9.36 -6.84
C ALA A 4 8.45 9.10 -6.24
N GLY A 5 8.42 8.97 -4.91
CA GLY A 5 7.20 8.74 -4.13
C GLY A 5 6.61 7.34 -4.28
N MET A 6 7.33 6.37 -4.85
CA MET A 6 6.91 4.97 -4.83
C MET A 6 6.73 4.47 -3.40
N PRO A 7 5.65 3.71 -3.10
CA PRO A 7 5.48 3.10 -1.78
C PRO A 7 6.67 2.20 -1.41
N ASP A 8 6.98 2.13 -0.13
CA ASP A 8 8.17 1.43 0.39
C ASP A 8 8.16 -0.09 0.11
N ARG A 9 6.98 -0.70 -0.05
CA ARG A 9 6.83 -2.15 -0.24
C ARG A 9 5.85 -2.51 -1.36
N LEU A 10 6.23 -3.52 -2.13
CA LEU A 10 5.38 -4.28 -3.04
C LEU A 10 5.06 -5.63 -2.39
N ILE A 11 3.77 -5.97 -2.32
CA ILE A 11 3.28 -7.25 -1.81
C ILE A 11 2.80 -8.07 -3.00
N LEU A 12 3.36 -9.26 -3.17
CA LEU A 12 2.95 -10.26 -4.15
C LEU A 12 2.38 -11.46 -3.39
N LEU A 13 1.10 -11.76 -3.58
CA LEU A 13 0.41 -12.87 -2.97
C LEU A 13 0.02 -13.92 -4.02
N PRO A 14 -0.27 -15.17 -3.61
CA PRO A 14 -0.72 -16.22 -4.52
C PRO A 14 -1.90 -15.78 -5.38
N THR A 15 -2.07 -16.42 -6.54
CA THR A 15 -3.10 -16.10 -7.55
C THR A 15 -2.95 -14.71 -8.20
N GLY A 16 -1.76 -14.13 -8.16
CA GLY A 16 -1.47 -12.88 -8.85
C GLY A 16 -2.03 -11.63 -8.17
N ARG A 17 -2.30 -11.71 -6.85
CA ARG A 17 -2.83 -10.58 -6.08
C ARG A 17 -1.69 -9.65 -5.67
N ILE A 18 -1.83 -8.37 -5.98
CA ILE A 18 -0.78 -7.37 -5.80
C ILE A 18 -1.29 -6.22 -4.92
N GLY A 19 -0.45 -5.77 -3.99
CA GLY A 19 -0.70 -4.58 -3.21
C GLY A 19 0.58 -3.79 -2.94
N PHE A 20 0.41 -2.51 -2.58
CA PHE A 20 1.50 -1.62 -2.20
C PHE A 20 1.31 -1.11 -0.79
N VAL A 21 2.40 -0.93 -0.05
CA VAL A 21 2.38 -0.39 1.30
C VAL A 21 3.44 0.69 1.45
N GLU A 22 3.01 1.85 1.92
CA GLU A 22 3.88 2.91 2.44
C GLU A 22 3.91 2.77 3.96
N VAL A 23 5.09 2.69 4.55
CA VAL A 23 5.28 2.53 6.00
C VAL A 23 5.63 3.87 6.61
N LYS A 24 4.95 4.24 7.70
CA LYS A 24 5.20 5.47 8.46
C LYS A 24 5.41 5.16 9.93
N ARG A 25 6.01 6.13 10.62
CA ARG A 25 5.94 6.14 12.09
C ARG A 25 4.48 6.39 12.49
N LYS A 26 4.10 5.92 13.66
CA LYS A 26 2.74 6.06 14.18
C LYS A 26 2.26 7.52 14.12
N GLY A 27 1.12 7.76 13.47
CA GLY A 27 0.52 9.09 13.31
C GLY A 27 1.10 9.96 12.19
N GLU A 28 2.19 9.54 11.53
CA GLU A 28 2.80 10.29 10.43
C GLU A 28 2.06 10.08 9.11
N LYS A 29 2.02 11.12 8.28
CA LYS A 29 1.33 11.09 6.98
C LYS A 29 2.33 10.96 5.82
N PRO A 30 1.92 10.35 4.69
CA PRO A 30 2.74 10.34 3.48
C PRO A 30 3.04 11.77 3.01
N ARG A 31 4.24 11.96 2.43
CA ARG A 31 4.59 13.25 1.80
C ARG A 31 3.68 13.50 0.59
N PRO A 32 3.49 14.77 0.17
CA PRO A 32 2.62 15.09 -0.98
C PRO A 32 2.92 14.26 -2.25
N ILE A 33 4.19 14.05 -2.58
CA ILE A 33 4.57 13.23 -3.75
C ILE A 33 4.18 11.76 -3.62
N GLN A 34 4.27 11.19 -2.42
CA GLN A 34 3.82 9.82 -2.13
C GLN A 34 2.31 9.74 -2.26
N PHE A 35 1.58 10.73 -1.74
CA PHE A 35 0.13 10.79 -1.88
C PHE A 35 -0.32 10.84 -3.35
N THR A 36 0.35 11.64 -4.19
CA THR A 36 0.10 11.67 -5.65
C THR A 36 0.36 10.30 -6.28
N ARG A 37 1.43 9.62 -5.88
CA ARG A 37 1.72 8.27 -6.36
C ARG A 37 0.66 7.25 -5.92
N HIS A 38 0.21 7.33 -4.67
CA HIS A 38 -0.83 6.45 -4.15
C HIS A 38 -2.12 6.61 -4.96
N LYS A 39 -2.50 7.84 -5.29
CA LYS A 39 -3.65 8.12 -6.16
C LYS A 39 -3.52 7.47 -7.54
N LEU A 40 -2.35 7.62 -8.18
CA LEU A 40 -2.07 6.98 -9.47
C LEU A 40 -2.18 5.44 -9.39
N LEU A 41 -1.53 4.81 -8.41
CA LEU A 41 -1.57 3.36 -8.27
C LEU A 41 -3.00 2.87 -7.98
N LYS A 42 -3.76 3.60 -7.14
CA LYS A 42 -5.17 3.31 -6.90
C LYS A 42 -6.03 3.47 -8.15
N SER A 43 -5.80 4.49 -8.98
CA SER A 43 -6.55 4.66 -10.24
C SER A 43 -6.26 3.57 -11.28
N LEU A 44 -5.11 2.89 -11.16
CA LEU A 44 -4.78 1.71 -11.97
C LEU A 44 -5.39 0.40 -11.40
N GLY A 45 -6.18 0.48 -10.32
CA GLY A 45 -6.85 -0.66 -9.70
C GLY A 45 -6.03 -1.38 -8.62
N PHE A 46 -4.81 -0.92 -8.31
CA PHE A 46 -4.01 -1.53 -7.27
C PHE A 46 -4.48 -1.14 -5.86
N LYS A 47 -4.37 -2.08 -4.92
CA LYS A 47 -4.58 -1.80 -3.50
C LYS A 47 -3.34 -1.11 -2.94
N VAL A 48 -3.52 0.04 -2.29
CA VAL A 48 -2.43 0.82 -1.68
C VAL A 48 -2.80 1.19 -0.26
N TYR A 49 -1.94 0.86 0.69
CA TYR A 49 -2.14 1.08 2.11
C TYR A 49 -1.03 1.97 2.70
N VAL A 50 -1.38 2.71 3.74
CA VAL A 50 -0.42 3.38 4.62
C VAL A 50 -0.45 2.61 5.93
N LEU A 51 0.72 2.15 6.38
CA LEU A 51 0.87 1.38 7.60
C LEU A 51 1.68 2.19 8.60
N ASP A 52 1.08 2.48 9.74
CA ASP A 52 1.71 3.23 10.84
C ASP A 52 1.69 2.46 12.18
N ASP A 53 1.06 1.28 12.20
CA ASP A 53 1.03 0.35 13.32
C ASP A 53 1.09 -1.11 12.81
N GLU A 54 1.98 -1.92 13.38
CA GLU A 54 2.16 -3.33 12.98
C GLU A 54 0.88 -4.16 13.12
N LYS A 55 -0.05 -3.76 14.01
CA LYS A 55 -1.35 -4.42 14.17
C LYS A 55 -2.18 -4.40 12.88
N GLN A 56 -1.94 -3.45 11.97
CA GLN A 56 -2.63 -3.32 10.69
C GLN A 56 -2.18 -4.36 9.64
N ILE A 57 -1.02 -5.02 9.84
CA ILE A 57 -0.43 -5.92 8.83
C ILE A 57 -1.41 -7.03 8.43
N LYS A 58 -2.04 -7.69 9.42
CA LYS A 58 -2.97 -8.80 9.18
C LYS A 58 -4.16 -8.37 8.33
N GLU A 59 -4.69 -7.18 8.60
CA GLU A 59 -5.83 -6.63 7.87
C GLU A 59 -5.44 -6.25 6.43
N VAL A 60 -4.29 -5.61 6.24
CA VAL A 60 -3.77 -5.26 4.91
C VAL A 60 -3.63 -6.51 4.04
N ILE A 61 -3.02 -7.58 4.57
CA ILE A 61 -2.86 -8.84 3.83
C ILE A 61 -4.22 -9.43 3.47
N ARG A 62 -5.16 -9.48 4.43
CA ARG A 62 -6.52 -9.98 4.18
C ARG A 62 -7.23 -9.19 3.08
N ASN A 63 -7.11 -7.87 3.09
CA ASN A 63 -7.76 -7.00 2.11
C ASN A 63 -7.15 -7.14 0.71
N ILE A 64 -5.85 -7.45 0.59
CA ILE A 64 -5.20 -7.75 -0.70
C ILE A 64 -5.63 -9.12 -1.21
N LEU A 65 -5.78 -10.11 -0.33
CA LEU A 65 -6.27 -11.44 -0.70
C LEU A 65 -7.70 -11.42 -1.26
N GLY A 66 -8.45 -10.33 -1.04
CA GLY A 66 -9.87 -10.28 -1.35
C GLY A 66 -10.60 -11.14 -0.33
N GLY A 67 -11.13 -10.51 0.72
CA GLY A 67 -12.16 -11.16 1.51
C GLY A 67 -13.35 -11.39 0.59
N ASP A 68 -13.67 -12.66 0.33
CA ASP A 68 -15.02 -13.02 -0.11
C ASP A 68 -15.97 -12.53 0.99
N ALA A 69 -16.63 -11.42 0.72
CA ALA A 69 -17.83 -10.96 1.39
C ALA A 69 -18.75 -10.39 0.31
#